data_AF-A0A139NUT2-F1
#
_entry.id   AF-A0A139NUT2-F1
#
_cell.length_a   1.000
_cell.length_b   1.000
_cell.length_c   1.000
_cell.angle_alpha   90.00
_cell.angle_beta   90.00
_cell.angle_gamma   90.00
#
_symmetry.space_group_name_H-M   'P 1'
#
loop_
_entity.id
_entity.type
_entity.pdbx_description
1 polymer ?
#
loop_
_entity_poly.entity_id
_entity_poly.type
_entity_poly.pdbx_seq_one_letter_code
_entity_poly.pdbx_strand_id
1 'polypeptide(L)'
;MSCNKWELDAILEGLYYKQIEEREALSGLALELRYTLNAKKVDAKKLSKKRDKDKVRRVFHPDKKKEIKNKNDFVALLEKASQMFANRN
;
A
#
# COMPACT_ATOMS: atom_id res chain seq x y z
N MET A 1 10.64 19.39 19.20
CA MET A 1 11.33 18.34 18.43
C MET A 1 10.98 18.54 16.98
N SER A 2 11.96 18.82 16.12
CA SER A 2 11.76 18.82 14.67
C SER A 2 11.90 17.38 14.18
N CYS A 3 10.82 16.77 13.73
CA CYS A 3 10.84 15.42 13.18
C CYS A 3 11.22 15.48 11.70
N ASN A 4 12.13 14.63 11.25
CA ASN A 4 12.44 14.51 9.84
C ASN A 4 11.26 13.89 9.08
N LYS A 5 11.12 14.21 7.79
CA LYS A 5 10.01 13.68 6.98
C LYS A 5 9.92 12.15 7.01
N TRP A 6 11.04 11.46 6.94
CA TRP A 6 11.08 9.99 6.97
C TRP A 6 10.64 9.42 8.32
N GLU A 7 10.96 10.09 9.43
CA GLU A 7 10.52 9.71 10.77
C GLU A 7 9.01 9.88 10.91
N LEU A 8 8.48 11.00 10.40
CA LEU A 8 7.05 11.27 10.39
C LEU A 8 6.28 10.26 9.54
N ASP A 9 6.79 9.93 8.35
CA ASP A 9 6.20 8.94 7.44
C ASP A 9 6.19 7.55 8.09
N ALA A 10 7.27 7.15 8.79
CA ALA A 10 7.34 5.88 9.51
C ALA A 10 6.38 5.81 10.69
N ILE A 11 6.23 6.91 11.46
CA ILE A 11 5.25 7.00 12.56
C ILE A 11 3.83 6.85 12.00
N LEU A 12 3.54 7.56 10.91
CA LEU A 12 2.22 7.53 10.30
C LEU A 12 1.90 6.14 9.71
N GLU A 13 2.87 5.49 9.05
CA GLU A 13 2.74 4.11 8.57
C GLU A 13 2.42 3.15 9.74
N GLY A 14 3.15 3.26 10.86
CA GLY A 14 2.90 2.46 12.06
C GLY A 14 1.49 2.66 12.64
N LEU A 15 1.00 3.90 12.69
CA LEU A 15 -0.36 4.21 13.15
C LEU A 15 -1.42 3.55 12.26
N TYR A 16 -1.23 3.55 10.94
CA TYR A 16 -2.13 2.87 10.01
C TYR A 16 -2.15 1.35 10.22
N TYR A 17 -0.99 0.72 10.41
CA TYR A 17 -0.95 -0.72 10.70
C TYR A 17 -1.65 -1.07 12.02
N LYS A 18 -1.42 -0.27 13.08
CA LYS A 18 -2.08 -0.46 14.37
C LYS A 18 -3.60 -0.45 14.24
N GLN A 19 -4.17 0.51 13.52
CA GLN A 19 -5.61 0.57 13.28
C GLN A 19 -6.15 -0.66 12.53
N ILE A 20 -5.37 -1.22 11.60
CA ILE A 20 -5.76 -2.42 10.87
C ILE A 20 -5.74 -3.64 11.81
N GLU A 21 -4.73 -3.76 12.67
CA GLU A 21 -4.64 -4.84 13.64
C GLU A 21 -5.78 -4.79 14.67
N GLU A 22 -6.13 -3.62 15.17
CA GLU A 22 -7.28 -3.44 16.07
C GLU A 22 -8.59 -3.93 15.41
N ARG A 23 -8.78 -3.63 14.12
CA ARG A 23 -9.94 -4.13 13.35
C ARG A 23 -9.92 -5.64 13.16
N GLU A 24 -8.74 -6.23 12.95
CA GLU A 24 -8.58 -7.70 12.88
C GLU A 24 -8.90 -8.35 14.24
N ALA A 25 -8.40 -7.79 15.34
CA ALA A 25 -8.68 -8.28 16.69
C ALA A 25 -10.17 -8.21 17.04
N LEU A 26 -10.84 -7.08 16.77
CA LEU A 26 -12.28 -6.92 16.96
C LEU A 26 -13.09 -7.92 16.13
N SER A 27 -12.66 -8.16 14.89
CA SER A 27 -13.29 -9.15 14.00
C SER A 27 -13.14 -10.57 14.54
N GLY A 28 -11.97 -10.90 15.10
CA GLY A 28 -11.71 -12.17 15.78
C GLY A 28 -12.60 -12.36 17.01
N LEU A 29 -12.63 -11.37 17.91
CA LEU A 29 -13.47 -11.41 19.11
C LEU A 29 -14.97 -11.56 18.76
N ALA A 30 -15.45 -10.86 17.73
CA ALA A 30 -16.83 -10.99 17.28
C ALA A 30 -17.17 -12.41 16.81
N LEU A 31 -16.21 -13.14 16.20
CA LEU A 31 -16.41 -14.55 15.86
C LEU A 31 -16.47 -15.45 17.09
N GLU A 32 -15.59 -15.22 18.06
CA GLU A 32 -15.59 -15.98 19.31
C GLU A 32 -16.92 -15.81 20.05
N LEU A 33 -17.39 -14.57 20.19
CA LEU A 33 -18.70 -14.26 20.76
C LEU A 33 -19.84 -14.93 19.97
N ARG A 34 -19.77 -14.94 18.65
CA ARG A 34 -20.78 -15.61 17.83
C ARG A 34 -20.80 -17.12 18.05
N TYR A 35 -19.62 -17.72 18.21
CA TYR A 35 -19.49 -19.14 18.50
C TYR A 35 -20.05 -19.49 19.89
N THR A 36 -19.77 -18.66 20.91
CA THR A 36 -20.37 -18.85 22.24
C THR A 36 -21.88 -18.69 22.23
N LEU A 37 -22.41 -17.86 21.31
CA LEU A 37 -23.86 -17.67 21.09
C LEU A 37 -24.50 -18.72 20.17
N ASN A 38 -23.83 -19.85 19.87
CA ASN A 38 -24.35 -20.97 19.06
C ASN A 38 -24.81 -20.60 17.64
N ALA A 39 -24.33 -19.49 17.08
CA ALA A 39 -24.64 -19.10 15.71
C ALA A 39 -23.71 -19.81 14.69
N LYS A 40 -24.21 -20.01 13.46
CA LYS A 40 -23.53 -20.73 12.36
C LYS A 40 -22.05 -20.29 12.21
N LYS A 41 -21.09 -21.17 11.93
CA LYS A 41 -19.67 -20.76 11.75
C LYS A 41 -19.49 -19.85 10.53
N VAL A 42 -18.59 -18.86 10.64
CA VAL A 42 -18.17 -17.97 9.52
C VAL A 42 -16.79 -18.37 9.05
N ASP A 43 -16.52 -18.17 7.76
CA ASP A 43 -15.19 -18.33 7.20
C ASP A 43 -14.24 -17.20 7.64
N ALA A 44 -13.25 -17.54 8.47
CA ALA A 44 -12.24 -16.62 8.97
C ALA A 44 -11.38 -15.99 7.85
N LYS A 45 -11.26 -16.63 6.68
CA LYS A 45 -10.51 -16.06 5.54
C LYS A 45 -11.11 -14.75 5.06
N LYS A 46 -12.42 -14.55 5.24
CA LYS A 46 -13.12 -13.30 4.86
C LYS A 46 -12.82 -12.13 5.81
N LEU A 47 -12.22 -12.39 6.97
CA LEU A 47 -11.88 -11.36 7.97
C LEU A 47 -10.45 -10.85 7.83
N SER A 48 -9.60 -11.52 7.05
CA SER A 48 -8.23 -11.07 6.82
C SER A 48 -8.22 -9.69 6.16
N LYS A 49 -7.46 -8.76 6.75
CA LYS A 49 -7.25 -7.41 6.21
C LYS A 49 -5.92 -7.27 5.48
N LYS A 50 -5.37 -8.39 4.97
CA LYS A 50 -4.11 -8.41 4.20
C LYS A 50 -4.11 -7.39 3.06
N ARG A 51 -5.22 -7.28 2.32
CA ARG A 51 -5.36 -6.28 1.23
C ARG A 51 -5.25 -4.84 1.73
N ASP A 52 -5.71 -4.55 2.93
CA ASP A 52 -5.63 -3.22 3.49
C ASP A 52 -4.21 -2.92 3.96
N LYS A 53 -3.51 -3.89 4.56
CA LYS A 53 -2.06 -3.78 4.85
C LYS A 53 -1.25 -3.52 3.58
N ASP A 54 -1.56 -4.22 2.48
CA ASP A 54 -0.90 -4.01 1.19
C ASP A 54 -1.15 -2.60 0.61
N LYS A 55 -2.33 -2.02 0.83
CA LYS A 55 -2.62 -0.62 0.43
C LYS A 55 -1.78 0.36 1.23
N VAL A 56 -1.71 0.20 2.56
CA VAL A 56 -0.87 1.06 3.42
C VAL A 56 0.57 1.01 2.93
N ARG A 57 1.11 -0.21 2.72
CA ARG A 57 2.47 -0.40 2.22
C ARG A 57 2.72 0.35 0.91
N ARG A 58 1.80 0.31 -0.06
CA ARG A 58 1.97 1.01 -1.36
C ARG A 58 1.96 2.54 -1.24
N VAL A 59 1.25 3.09 -0.25
CA VAL A 59 1.19 4.54 -0.02
C VAL A 59 2.52 5.06 0.52
N PHE A 60 3.12 4.35 1.48
CA PHE A 60 4.37 4.75 2.13
C PHE A 60 5.62 4.28 1.38
N HIS A 61 5.53 3.18 0.65
CA HIS A 61 6.58 2.62 -0.19
C HIS A 61 6.08 2.53 -1.63
N PRO A 62 5.91 3.66 -2.33
CA PRO A 62 5.52 3.63 -3.73
C PRO A 62 6.59 2.87 -4.52
N ASP A 63 6.15 1.92 -5.36
CA ASP A 63 7.05 1.22 -6.25
C ASP A 63 7.89 2.25 -7.01
N LYS A 64 9.21 2.26 -6.77
CA LYS A 64 10.14 3.14 -7.47
C LYS A 64 9.83 3.03 -8.96
N LYS A 65 9.56 4.17 -9.60
CA LYS A 65 9.18 4.32 -11.02
C LYS A 65 9.76 3.18 -11.84
N LYS A 66 8.91 2.46 -12.58
CA LYS A 66 9.28 1.39 -13.52
C LYS A 66 10.66 1.68 -14.09
N GLU A 67 11.67 0.98 -13.59
CA GLU A 67 12.99 1.01 -14.22
C GLU A 67 12.76 0.69 -15.69
N ILE A 68 13.30 1.51 -16.58
CA ILE A 68 13.21 1.26 -18.01
C ILE A 68 14.00 -0.02 -18.27
N LYS A 69 13.30 -1.15 -18.27
CA LYS A 69 13.93 -2.48 -18.35
C LYS A 69 14.60 -2.72 -19.71
N ASN A 70 14.17 -2.00 -20.74
CA ASN A 70 14.62 -2.18 -22.12
C ASN A 70 15.26 -0.92 -22.70
N LYS A 71 16.46 -1.08 -23.28
CA LYS A 71 17.19 0.00 -23.97
C LYS A 71 16.35 0.66 -25.06
N ASN A 72 15.49 -0.10 -25.74
CA ASN A 72 14.64 0.42 -26.81
C ASN A 72 13.60 1.44 -26.32
N ASP A 73 13.06 1.26 -25.11
CA ASP A 73 12.09 2.19 -24.52
C ASP A 73 12.77 3.52 -24.12
N PHE A 74 14.06 3.44 -23.75
CA PHE A 74 14.87 4.64 -23.46
C PHE A 74 15.20 5.42 -24.73
N VAL A 75 15.55 4.73 -25.82
CA VAL A 75 15.81 5.35 -27.13
C VAL A 75 14.55 6.05 -27.65
N ALA A 76 13.39 5.40 -27.57
CA ALA A 76 12.12 6.00 -27.96
C ALA A 76 11.77 7.26 -27.14
N LEU A 77 12.10 7.27 -25.84
CA LEU A 77 11.93 8.45 -24.99
C LEU A 77 12.86 9.60 -25.42
N LEU A 78 14.10 9.27 -25.80
CA LEU A 78 15.12 10.22 -26.26
C LEU A 78 14.76 10.86 -27.59
N GLU A 79 14.27 10.07 -28.55
CA GLU A 79 13.78 10.55 -29.84
C GLU A 79 12.57 11.47 -29.67
N LYS A 80 11.63 11.11 -28.78
CA LYS A 80 10.46 11.93 -28.48
C LYS A 80 10.85 13.26 -27.81
N ALA A 81 11.84 13.25 -26.93
CA ALA A 81 12.38 14.47 -26.33
C ALA A 81 13.04 15.35 -27.39
N SER A 82 13.88 14.76 -28.26
CA SER A 82 14.54 15.48 -29.35
C SER A 82 13.54 16.17 -30.29
N GLN A 83 12.47 15.47 -30.69
CA GLN A 83 11.40 16.05 -31.53
C GLN A 83 10.67 17.22 -30.86
N MET A 84 10.43 17.15 -29.55
CA MET A 84 9.78 18.25 -28.80
C MET A 84 10.64 19.51 -28.73
N PHE A 85 11.97 19.37 -28.73
CA PHE A 85 12.89 20.51 -28.77
C PHE A 85 13.17 20.99 -30.20
N ALA A 86 13.11 20.10 -31.20
CA ALA A 86 13.29 20.45 -32.60
C ALA A 86 12.13 21.30 -33.17
N ASN A 87 10.89 21.04 -32.75
CA ASN A 87 9.70 21.80 -33.18
C ASN A 87 9.49 23.12 -32.41
N ARG A 88 10.51 23.61 -31.70
CA ARG A 88 10.44 24.84 -30.89
C ARG A 88 11.32 25.99 -31.42
N ASN A 89 11.89 25.82 -32.62
CA ASN A 89 12.54 26.88 -33.40
C ASN A 89 11.65 27.30 -34.58
#